data_AF-A0A6C0ANU2-F1
#
_entry.id   AF-A0A6C0ANU2-F1
#
_cell.length_a   1.000
_cell.length_b   1.000
_cell.length_c   1.000
_cell.angle_alpha   90.00
_cell.angle_beta   90.00
_cell.angle_gamma   90.00
#
_symmetry.space_group_name_H-M   'P 1'
#
loop_
_entity.id
_entity.type
_entity.pdbx_description
1 polymer ?
#
loop_
_entity_poly.entity_id
_entity_poly.type
_entity_poly.pdbx_seq_one_letter_code
_entity_poly.pdbx_strand_id
1 'polypeptide(L)'
;MPKLLVLYVFHIYNDRVKDFLNNCIFKDENTDFIIISNDTNNTFTAPDNVKLLFRDNIGYDFGGWSDALLRDNLYHKYDKFIFVNSSVSGPFLHSDFKGKWTDIYINGLQDNIKLFGSTINTIGQPQSLSHVQSYIFSMDKLTLDYLINCEIFSMTNYAKTFRDAIHNKEILMSRKIIENKWNIGSLLPYYKNVDFTFTNKTPGEYNINFLDDIMFPQFRNSLWNEYDLVFIKGNRVNIAS
;
A
#
# COMPACT_ATOMS: atom_id res chain seq x y z
N MET A 1 -20.51 5.01 -10.13
CA MET A 1 -19.51 4.02 -9.68
C MET A 1 -18.67 4.65 -8.58
N PRO A 2 -18.08 3.87 -7.64
CA PRO A 2 -17.23 4.44 -6.60
C PRO A 2 -16.00 5.13 -7.23
N LYS A 3 -15.62 6.29 -6.71
CA LYS A 3 -14.46 7.05 -7.20
C LYS A 3 -13.19 6.64 -6.47
N LEU A 4 -12.15 6.29 -7.22
CA LEU A 4 -10.86 5.81 -6.74
C LEU A 4 -9.80 6.90 -6.86
N LEU A 5 -8.97 7.05 -5.81
CA LEU A 5 -7.73 7.81 -5.85
C LEU A 5 -6.52 6.88 -5.67
N VAL A 6 -5.58 6.92 -6.63
CA VAL A 6 -4.28 6.26 -6.51
C VAL A 6 -3.22 7.30 -6.17
N LEU A 7 -2.53 7.12 -5.05
CA LEU A 7 -1.46 8.01 -4.58
C LEU A 7 -0.11 7.29 -4.67
N TYR A 8 0.74 7.74 -5.59
CA TYR A 8 2.09 7.21 -5.77
C TYR A 8 3.12 8.20 -5.23
N VAL A 9 3.96 7.77 -4.27
CA VAL A 9 4.98 8.63 -3.64
C VAL A 9 6.40 8.15 -3.91
N PHE A 10 7.31 9.10 -4.15
CA PHE A 10 8.73 8.83 -4.31
C PHE A 10 9.60 9.99 -3.82
N HIS A 11 10.82 9.70 -3.39
CA HIS A 11 11.82 10.71 -3.02
C HIS A 11 12.86 10.91 -4.14
N ILE A 12 13.36 9.81 -4.71
CA ILE A 12 14.37 9.82 -5.77
C ILE A 12 13.74 9.31 -7.06
N TYR A 13 13.84 10.09 -8.14
CA TYR A 13 13.43 9.64 -9.46
C TYR A 13 14.42 8.58 -9.99
N ASN A 14 13.94 7.34 -10.16
CA ASN A 14 14.74 6.19 -10.62
C ASN A 14 13.95 5.39 -11.66
N ASP A 15 14.55 4.32 -12.20
CA ASP A 15 13.92 3.52 -13.26
C ASP A 15 12.57 2.91 -12.84
N ARG A 16 12.40 2.49 -11.58
CA ARG A 16 11.09 2.00 -11.09
C ARG A 16 10.02 3.09 -11.11
N VAL A 17 10.39 4.33 -10.76
CA VAL A 17 9.48 5.48 -10.86
C VAL A 17 9.10 5.71 -12.31
N LYS A 18 10.08 5.73 -13.21
CA LYS A 18 9.85 5.87 -14.65
C LYS A 18 8.93 4.76 -15.19
N ASP A 19 9.17 3.52 -14.80
CA ASP A 19 8.36 2.37 -15.21
C ASP A 19 6.93 2.49 -14.69
N PHE A 20 6.74 2.94 -13.45
CA PHE A 20 5.40 3.18 -12.91
C PHE A 20 4.65 4.25 -13.71
N LEU A 21 5.31 5.38 -14.01
CA LEU A 21 4.72 6.46 -14.78
C LEU A 21 4.31 6.03 -16.19
N ASN A 22 5.11 5.17 -16.82
CA ASN A 22 4.89 4.72 -18.20
C ASN A 22 3.87 3.57 -18.32
N ASN A 23 3.80 2.68 -17.33
CA ASN A 23 3.09 1.40 -17.46
C ASN A 23 1.91 1.23 -16.50
N CYS A 24 1.84 1.99 -15.40
CA CYS A 24 0.81 1.81 -14.37
C CYS A 24 -0.34 2.81 -14.46
N ILE A 25 -0.14 3.95 -15.11
CA ILE A 25 -1.10 5.04 -15.19
C ILE A 25 -1.99 4.84 -16.41
N PHE A 26 -3.30 4.97 -16.22
CA PHE A 26 -4.29 4.90 -17.28
C PHE A 26 -5.36 5.98 -17.10
N LYS A 27 -6.12 6.25 -18.16
CA LYS A 27 -7.26 7.18 -18.12
C LYS A 27 -8.55 6.41 -17.84
N ASP A 28 -9.31 6.88 -16.87
CA ASP A 28 -10.60 6.32 -16.49
C ASP A 28 -11.46 7.41 -15.83
N GLU A 29 -12.78 7.39 -16.04
CA GLU A 29 -13.69 8.40 -15.48
C GLU A 29 -13.82 8.34 -13.95
N ASN A 30 -13.56 7.17 -13.35
CA ASN A 30 -13.74 6.93 -11.92
C ASN A 30 -12.40 6.75 -11.19
N THR A 31 -11.25 6.86 -11.85
CA THR A 31 -9.93 6.67 -11.24
C THR A 31 -9.03 7.87 -11.52
N ASP A 32 -8.65 8.56 -10.44
CA ASP A 32 -7.68 9.66 -10.50
C ASP A 32 -6.31 9.20 -9.94
N PHE A 33 -5.22 9.72 -10.52
CA PHE A 33 -3.86 9.48 -10.04
C PHE A 33 -3.23 10.77 -9.52
N ILE A 34 -2.49 10.65 -8.41
CA ILE A 34 -1.60 11.71 -7.91
C ILE A 34 -0.20 11.14 -7.79
N ILE A 35 0.76 11.82 -8.41
CA ILE A 35 2.19 11.53 -8.29
C ILE A 35 2.80 12.55 -7.33
N ILE A 36 3.39 12.04 -6.25
CA ILE A 36 3.91 12.83 -5.13
C ILE A 36 5.42 12.69 -5.11
N SER A 37 6.12 13.78 -5.44
CA SER A 37 7.57 13.91 -5.29
C SER A 37 7.89 14.52 -3.93
N ASN A 38 8.51 13.74 -3.05
CA ASN A 38 9.11 14.19 -1.79
C ASN A 38 10.46 14.91 -1.98
N ASP A 39 10.73 15.43 -3.17
CA ASP A 39 11.80 16.38 -3.45
C ASP A 39 11.28 17.40 -4.46
N THR A 40 11.41 18.68 -4.13
CA THR A 40 10.98 19.80 -4.98
C THR A 40 11.86 20.02 -6.20
N ASN A 41 13.04 19.39 -6.25
CA ASN A 41 14.01 19.51 -7.35
C ASN A 41 13.89 18.38 -8.39
N ASN A 42 13.10 17.35 -8.12
CA ASN A 42 12.89 16.28 -9.09
C ASN A 42 12.23 16.84 -10.36
N THR A 43 12.68 16.34 -11.52
CA THR A 43 12.13 16.69 -12.82
C THR A 43 11.75 15.42 -13.58
N PHE A 44 10.51 15.35 -14.03
CA PHE A 44 9.97 14.22 -14.78
C PHE A 44 8.74 14.64 -15.57
N THR A 45 8.35 13.83 -16.55
CA THR A 45 7.09 13.99 -17.27
C THR A 45 6.11 12.94 -16.77
N ALA A 46 4.84 13.30 -16.67
CA ALA A 46 3.77 12.38 -16.36
C ALA A 46 2.59 12.61 -17.33
N PRO A 47 1.69 11.62 -17.50
CA PRO A 47 0.52 11.78 -18.35
C PRO A 47 -0.37 12.97 -17.94
N ASP A 48 -0.96 13.68 -18.90
CA ASP A 48 -1.75 14.90 -18.63
C ASP A 48 -2.94 14.70 -17.67
N ASN A 49 -3.42 13.47 -17.54
CA ASN A 49 -4.53 13.12 -16.65
C ASN A 49 -4.11 12.86 -15.19
N VAL A 50 -2.86 13.13 -14.80
CA VAL A 50 -2.41 12.98 -13.41
C VAL A 50 -2.16 14.31 -12.74
N LYS A 51 -2.42 14.37 -11.43
CA LYS A 51 -2.04 15.51 -10.61
C LYS A 51 -0.63 15.30 -10.07
N LEU A 52 0.15 16.37 -10.01
CA LEU A 52 1.49 16.34 -9.45
C LEU A 52 1.54 17.12 -8.14
N LEU A 53 2.24 16.58 -7.15
CA LEU A 53 2.56 17.26 -5.90
C LEU A 53 4.08 17.21 -5.68
N PHE A 54 4.71 18.37 -5.60
CA PHE A 54 6.11 18.51 -5.20
C PHE A 54 6.17 19.07 -3.78
N ARG A 55 6.99 18.46 -2.93
CA ARG A 55 7.12 18.81 -1.51
C ARG A 55 8.48 18.40 -0.95
N ASP A 56 8.82 18.91 0.22
CA ASP A 56 9.97 18.46 0.99
C ASP A 56 9.73 17.04 1.56
N ASN A 57 10.81 16.30 1.83
CA ASN A 57 10.75 14.95 2.37
C ASN A 57 10.43 14.90 3.88
N ILE A 58 9.33 15.54 4.29
CA ILE A 58 8.86 15.53 5.68
C ILE A 58 7.87 14.38 5.87
N GLY A 59 8.06 13.54 6.88
CA GLY A 59 7.17 12.41 7.16
C GLY A 59 7.26 11.24 6.17
N TYR A 60 8.24 11.26 5.27
CA TYR A 60 8.48 10.22 4.26
C TYR A 60 7.22 9.92 3.42
N ASP A 61 6.98 8.66 3.07
CA ASP A 61 5.84 8.21 2.25
C ASP A 61 4.50 8.63 2.88
N PHE A 62 4.32 8.36 4.18
CA PHE A 62 3.11 8.72 4.91
C PHE A 62 2.87 10.24 4.97
N GLY A 63 3.93 11.04 5.07
CA GLY A 63 3.82 12.49 4.97
C GLY A 63 3.38 12.94 3.59
N GLY A 64 3.92 12.33 2.53
CA GLY A 64 3.53 12.65 1.15
C GLY A 64 2.07 12.31 0.87
N TRP A 65 1.63 11.12 1.27
CA TRP A 65 0.23 10.72 1.18
C TRP A 65 -0.68 11.64 2.02
N SER A 66 -0.26 12.00 3.23
CA SER A 66 -1.04 12.90 4.10
C SER A 66 -1.24 14.27 3.46
N ASP A 67 -0.18 14.87 2.91
CA ASP A 67 -0.27 16.18 2.26
C ASP A 67 -1.16 16.15 1.02
N ALA A 68 -1.11 15.08 0.23
CA ALA A 68 -1.95 14.92 -0.94
C ALA A 68 -3.43 14.71 -0.58
N LEU A 69 -3.72 13.93 0.46
CA LEU A 69 -5.09 13.63 0.88
C LEU A 69 -5.77 14.81 1.58
N LEU A 70 -5.07 15.40 2.55
CA LEU A 70 -5.67 16.30 3.54
C LEU A 70 -5.66 17.76 3.08
N ARG A 71 -4.78 18.13 2.15
CA ARG A 71 -4.81 19.45 1.52
C ARG A 71 -6.15 19.67 0.83
N ASP A 72 -6.81 20.76 1.21
CA ASP A 72 -8.14 21.14 0.74
C ASP A 72 -9.19 20.02 0.88
N ASN A 73 -8.99 19.11 1.85
CA ASN A 73 -9.92 18.03 2.12
C ASN A 73 -10.17 17.15 0.86
N LEU A 74 -9.13 16.97 0.03
CA LEU A 74 -9.22 16.33 -1.28
C LEU A 74 -9.82 14.92 -1.21
N TYR A 75 -9.46 14.15 -0.18
CA TYR A 75 -9.91 12.79 0.01
C TYR A 75 -11.44 12.66 0.06
N HIS A 76 -12.18 13.69 0.47
CA HIS A 76 -13.65 13.61 0.52
C HIS A 76 -14.31 13.41 -0.85
N LYS A 77 -13.59 13.67 -1.95
CA LYS A 77 -14.07 13.49 -3.34
C LYS A 77 -13.99 12.04 -3.82
N TYR A 78 -13.49 11.12 -2.98
CA TYR A 78 -13.22 9.72 -3.33
C TYR A 78 -13.83 8.76 -2.32
N ASP A 79 -14.07 7.53 -2.76
CA ASP A 79 -14.68 6.45 -1.97
C ASP A 79 -13.66 5.37 -1.60
N LYS A 80 -12.63 5.20 -2.43
CA LYS A 80 -11.58 4.17 -2.31
C LYS A 80 -10.21 4.78 -2.58
N PHE A 81 -9.19 4.20 -1.97
CA PHE A 81 -7.82 4.70 -2.04
C PHE A 81 -6.84 3.55 -2.26
N ILE A 82 -5.83 3.77 -3.09
CA ILE A 82 -4.65 2.92 -3.20
C ILE A 82 -3.42 3.78 -2.96
N PHE A 83 -2.56 3.33 -2.06
CA PHE A 83 -1.31 3.97 -1.69
C PHE A 83 -0.17 3.13 -2.24
N VAL A 84 0.78 3.76 -2.92
CA VAL A 84 1.92 3.10 -3.55
C VAL A 84 3.17 3.92 -3.30
N ASN A 85 4.30 3.28 -3.01
CA ASN A 85 5.58 3.97 -2.94
C ASN A 85 6.58 3.46 -3.99
N SER A 86 7.65 4.21 -4.20
CA SER A 86 8.68 3.92 -5.21
C SER A 86 9.55 2.67 -4.99
N SER A 87 9.27 1.88 -3.95
CA SER A 87 9.90 0.57 -3.81
C SER A 87 9.30 -0.47 -4.76
N VAL A 88 8.13 -0.21 -5.35
CA VAL A 88 7.44 -1.18 -6.20
C VAL A 88 8.12 -1.40 -7.55
N SER A 89 8.05 -2.64 -8.04
CA SER A 89 8.16 -3.00 -9.45
C SER A 89 6.89 -3.75 -9.86
N GLY A 90 6.43 -3.55 -11.10
CA GLY A 90 5.18 -4.09 -11.64
C GLY A 90 4.42 -3.05 -12.49
N PRO A 91 3.13 -3.28 -12.81
CA PRO A 91 2.34 -4.44 -12.42
C PRO A 91 2.73 -5.68 -13.22
N PHE A 92 2.88 -6.81 -12.54
CA PHE A 92 3.01 -8.13 -13.14
C PHE A 92 1.62 -8.73 -13.26
N LEU A 93 1.11 -8.75 -14.48
CA LEU A 93 -0.22 -9.28 -14.81
C LEU A 93 -0.04 -10.36 -15.86
N HIS A 94 -0.86 -11.41 -15.76
CA HIS A 94 -0.92 -12.41 -16.83
C HIS A 94 -1.44 -11.77 -18.12
N SER A 95 -0.96 -12.25 -19.27
CA SER A 95 -1.30 -11.68 -20.59
C SER A 95 -2.79 -11.79 -20.95
N ASP A 96 -3.51 -12.71 -20.32
CA ASP A 96 -4.95 -12.90 -20.44
C ASP A 96 -5.78 -12.00 -19.50
N PHE A 97 -5.15 -11.32 -18.53
CA PHE A 97 -5.84 -10.40 -17.63
C PHE A 97 -6.43 -9.21 -18.39
N LYS A 98 -7.74 -8.99 -18.25
CA LYS A 98 -8.50 -7.93 -18.96
C LYS A 98 -8.96 -6.77 -18.06
N GLY A 99 -8.70 -6.85 -16.75
CA GLY A 99 -9.09 -5.82 -15.79
C GLY A 99 -8.05 -4.71 -15.64
N LYS A 100 -8.28 -3.81 -14.69
CA LYS A 100 -7.25 -2.88 -14.22
C LYS A 100 -6.53 -3.50 -13.03
N TRP A 101 -5.23 -3.27 -12.91
CA TRP A 101 -4.48 -3.74 -11.74
C TRP A 101 -5.07 -3.19 -10.43
N THR A 102 -5.68 -2.01 -10.46
CA THR A 102 -6.36 -1.40 -9.30
C THR A 102 -7.52 -2.24 -8.80
N ASP A 103 -8.23 -2.91 -9.70
CA ASP A 103 -9.40 -3.72 -9.36
C ASP A 103 -8.99 -4.89 -8.45
N ILE A 104 -7.77 -5.42 -8.62
CA ILE A 104 -7.24 -6.51 -7.79
C ILE A 104 -7.16 -6.09 -6.31
N TYR A 105 -6.68 -4.89 -6.03
CA TYR A 105 -6.56 -4.38 -4.65
C TYR A 105 -7.93 -3.98 -4.08
N ILE A 106 -8.76 -3.28 -4.85
CA ILE A 106 -10.08 -2.86 -4.39
C ILE A 106 -11.00 -4.06 -4.13
N ASN A 107 -10.94 -5.08 -4.98
CA ASN A 107 -11.71 -6.31 -4.81
C ASN A 107 -11.22 -7.16 -3.64
N GLY A 108 -10.05 -6.88 -3.05
CA GLY A 108 -9.59 -7.51 -1.81
C GLY A 108 -10.22 -6.94 -0.54
N LEU A 109 -10.87 -5.77 -0.62
CA LEU A 109 -11.60 -5.14 0.49
C LEU A 109 -13.00 -5.76 0.66
N GLN A 110 -13.05 -7.08 0.88
CA GLN A 110 -14.28 -7.86 1.07
C GLN A 110 -14.56 -8.11 2.55
N ASP A 111 -15.84 -8.39 2.84
CA ASP A 111 -16.30 -8.71 4.18
C ASP A 111 -15.84 -7.68 5.23
N ASN A 112 -15.05 -8.12 6.21
CA ASN A 112 -14.49 -7.30 7.27
C ASN A 112 -13.03 -6.86 7.01
N ILE A 113 -12.50 -7.09 5.81
CA ILE A 113 -11.14 -6.64 5.44
C ILE A 113 -11.19 -5.15 5.09
N LYS A 114 -10.54 -4.33 5.89
CA LYS A 114 -10.53 -2.86 5.74
C LYS A 114 -9.21 -2.28 5.24
N LEU A 115 -8.15 -3.06 5.33
CA LEU A 115 -6.83 -2.73 4.79
C LEU A 115 -6.29 -3.93 4.03
N PHE A 116 -6.02 -3.75 2.74
CA PHE A 116 -5.61 -4.84 1.85
C PHE A 116 -4.41 -4.45 0.99
N GLY A 117 -3.35 -5.25 1.00
CA GLY A 117 -2.14 -5.00 0.21
C GLY A 117 -1.55 -6.25 -0.43
N SER A 118 -0.30 -6.20 -0.86
CA SER A 118 0.32 -7.37 -1.51
C SER A 118 0.75 -8.44 -0.50
N THR A 119 1.32 -8.05 0.64
CA THR A 119 1.83 -8.99 1.66
C THR A 119 1.56 -8.48 3.07
N ILE A 120 1.54 -9.41 4.03
CA ILE A 120 1.53 -9.12 5.47
C ILE A 120 2.87 -9.60 6.05
N ASN A 121 3.49 -8.76 6.88
CA ASN A 121 4.62 -9.15 7.71
C ASN A 121 4.16 -9.21 9.17
N THR A 122 4.48 -10.31 9.86
CA THR A 122 4.13 -10.48 11.28
C THR A 122 5.29 -10.29 12.23
N ILE A 123 6.53 -10.23 11.73
CA ILE A 123 7.77 -10.14 12.54
C ILE A 123 7.81 -11.28 13.58
N GLY A 124 7.31 -12.46 13.19
CA GLY A 124 7.12 -13.62 14.08
C GLY A 124 6.13 -13.41 15.25
N GLN A 125 5.43 -12.28 15.31
CA GLN A 125 4.54 -11.90 16.41
C GLN A 125 3.15 -11.49 15.87
N PRO A 126 2.35 -12.45 15.38
CA PRO A 126 1.11 -12.14 14.67
C PRO A 126 0.09 -11.34 15.48
N GLN A 127 0.04 -11.54 16.80
CA GLN A 127 -0.93 -10.87 17.65
C GLN A 127 -0.62 -9.39 17.90
N SER A 128 0.64 -8.96 17.81
CA SER A 128 1.07 -7.61 18.18
C SER A 128 1.69 -6.81 17.04
N LEU A 129 2.24 -7.47 16.02
CA LEU A 129 3.04 -6.83 14.97
C LEU A 129 2.60 -7.18 13.54
N SER A 130 1.54 -7.98 13.33
CA SER A 130 0.97 -8.18 12.00
C SER A 130 0.62 -6.85 11.33
N HIS A 131 1.20 -6.62 10.16
CA HIS A 131 0.94 -5.45 9.35
C HIS A 131 1.01 -5.72 7.85
N VAL A 132 0.13 -5.04 7.10
CA VAL A 132 0.24 -4.96 5.64
C VAL A 132 1.47 -4.13 5.30
N GLN A 133 2.35 -4.64 4.43
CA GLN A 133 3.55 -3.92 4.06
C GLN A 133 3.21 -2.69 3.20
N SER A 134 3.80 -1.54 3.52
CA SER A 134 3.34 -0.23 3.01
C SER A 134 3.70 0.09 1.55
N TYR A 135 4.39 -0.81 0.83
CA TYR A 135 4.79 -0.54 -0.55
C TYR A 135 3.61 -0.43 -1.52
N ILE A 136 2.53 -1.18 -1.23
CA ILE A 136 1.23 -0.99 -1.85
C ILE A 136 0.11 -1.52 -0.94
N PHE A 137 -0.92 -0.70 -0.74
CA PHE A 137 -2.12 -1.10 -0.01
C PHE A 137 -3.33 -0.27 -0.41
N SER A 138 -4.50 -0.73 -0.03
CA SER A 138 -5.78 -0.13 -0.34
C SER A 138 -6.70 -0.10 0.87
N MET A 139 -7.64 0.84 0.87
CA MET A 139 -8.69 0.97 1.86
C MET A 139 -9.89 1.74 1.30
N ASP A 140 -11.00 1.72 2.03
CA ASP A 140 -12.16 2.58 1.74
C ASP A 140 -12.15 3.88 2.54
N LYS A 141 -13.02 4.81 2.16
CA LYS A 141 -13.14 6.12 2.82
C LYS A 141 -13.41 6.02 4.32
N LEU A 142 -14.31 5.13 4.72
CA LEU A 142 -14.63 4.90 6.13
C LEU A 142 -13.37 4.50 6.93
N THR A 143 -12.54 3.64 6.34
CA THR A 143 -11.28 3.22 6.94
C THR A 143 -10.26 4.38 6.97
N LEU A 144 -10.17 5.14 5.89
CA LEU A 144 -9.30 6.30 5.81
C LEU A 144 -9.66 7.35 6.88
N ASP A 145 -10.96 7.68 7.02
CA ASP A 145 -11.48 8.61 8.03
C ASP A 145 -11.05 8.18 9.44
N TYR A 146 -11.19 6.89 9.75
CA TYR A 146 -10.74 6.34 11.02
C TYR A 146 -9.22 6.47 11.21
N LEU A 147 -8.42 6.19 10.18
CA LEU A 147 -6.96 6.27 10.27
C LEU A 147 -6.44 7.72 10.32
N ILE A 148 -7.16 8.69 9.75
CA ILE A 148 -6.90 10.12 9.95
C ILE A 148 -7.13 10.51 11.41
N ASN A 149 -8.25 10.07 12.01
CA ASN A 149 -8.54 10.30 13.43
C ASN A 149 -7.52 9.64 14.38
N CYS A 150 -6.90 8.54 13.94
CA CYS A 150 -5.80 7.88 14.66
C CYS A 150 -4.42 8.54 14.43
N GLU A 151 -4.37 9.66 13.70
CA GLU A 151 -3.14 10.37 13.31
C GLU A 151 -2.15 9.52 12.50
N ILE A 152 -2.61 8.46 11.82
CA ILE A 152 -1.78 7.72 10.86
C ILE A 152 -1.46 8.64 9.68
N PHE A 153 -2.51 9.19 9.07
CA PHE A 153 -2.40 10.26 8.07
C PHE A 153 -2.64 11.60 8.77
N SER A 154 -1.65 12.48 8.78
CA SER A 154 -1.70 13.75 9.50
C SER A 154 -0.75 14.77 8.89
N MET A 155 -1.22 16.02 8.82
CA MET A 155 -0.39 17.18 8.45
C MET A 155 0.22 17.91 9.65
N THR A 156 -0.04 17.44 10.87
CA THR A 156 0.48 18.04 12.12
C THR A 156 1.36 17.07 12.91
N ASN A 157 1.21 15.77 12.69
CA ASN A 157 1.96 14.70 13.36
C ASN A 157 2.69 13.80 12.34
N TYR A 158 3.69 14.38 11.67
CA TYR A 158 4.56 13.64 10.75
C TYR A 158 5.54 12.72 11.49
N ALA A 159 5.88 11.59 10.88
CA ALA A 159 6.99 10.77 11.34
C ALA A 159 8.31 11.55 11.26
N LYS A 160 9.07 11.57 12.35
CA LYS A 160 10.32 12.35 12.44
C LYS A 160 11.54 11.55 11.98
N THR A 161 11.47 10.23 12.07
CA THR A 161 12.54 9.31 11.67
C THR A 161 11.98 8.16 10.84
N PHE A 162 12.84 7.49 10.07
CA PHE A 162 12.46 6.26 9.35
C PHE A 162 11.89 5.20 10.29
N ARG A 163 12.45 5.08 11.50
CA ARG A 163 11.95 4.17 12.52
C ARG A 163 10.52 4.52 12.93
N ASP A 164 10.22 5.81 13.11
CA ASP A 164 8.85 6.26 13.41
C ASP A 164 7.90 6.00 12.24
N ALA A 165 8.35 6.17 11.00
CA ALA A 165 7.55 5.86 9.82
C ALA A 165 7.18 4.37 9.76
N ILE A 166 8.10 3.49 10.17
CA ILE A 166 7.82 2.04 10.22
C ILE A 166 6.92 1.72 11.42
N HIS A 167 7.31 2.06 12.64
CA HIS A 167 6.59 1.62 13.84
C HIS A 167 5.29 2.40 14.07
N ASN A 168 5.34 3.73 14.02
CA ASN A 168 4.20 4.59 14.36
C ASN A 168 3.28 4.87 13.18
N LYS A 169 3.65 4.45 11.96
CA LYS A 169 2.78 4.54 10.78
C LYS A 169 2.50 3.16 10.20
N GLU A 170 3.44 2.50 9.52
CA GLU A 170 3.19 1.23 8.83
C GLU A 170 2.64 0.12 9.74
N ILE A 171 3.32 -0.18 10.86
CA ILE A 171 2.87 -1.20 11.82
C ILE A 171 1.61 -0.71 12.51
N LEU A 172 1.64 0.49 13.12
CA LEU A 172 0.53 1.03 13.89
C LEU A 172 -0.77 1.13 13.08
N MET A 173 -0.70 1.45 11.78
CA MET A 173 -1.85 1.49 10.89
C MET A 173 -2.63 0.18 10.92
N SER A 174 -1.94 -0.95 10.67
CA SER A 174 -2.58 -2.26 10.69
C SER A 174 -3.07 -2.63 12.09
N ARG A 175 -2.33 -2.22 13.14
CA ARG A 175 -2.76 -2.44 14.53
C ARG A 175 -4.04 -1.69 14.87
N LYS A 176 -4.19 -0.44 14.41
CA LYS A 176 -5.42 0.35 14.61
C LYS A 176 -6.62 -0.26 13.92
N ILE A 177 -6.43 -0.85 12.74
CA ILE A 177 -7.48 -1.61 12.04
C ILE A 177 -7.93 -2.82 12.88
N ILE A 178 -6.97 -3.63 13.34
CA ILE A 178 -7.24 -4.83 14.15
C ILE A 178 -7.88 -4.47 15.50
N GLU A 179 -7.39 -3.44 16.19
CA GLU A 179 -7.97 -2.91 17.43
C GLU A 179 -9.42 -2.46 17.26
N ASN A 180 -9.79 -1.99 16.06
CA ASN A 180 -11.16 -1.62 15.71
C ASN A 180 -12.02 -2.82 15.26
N LYS A 181 -11.58 -4.05 15.52
CA LYS A 181 -12.23 -5.31 15.12
C LYS A 181 -12.43 -5.45 13.61
N TRP A 182 -11.60 -4.75 12.83
CA TRP A 182 -11.53 -4.92 11.38
C TRP A 182 -10.33 -5.80 11.02
N ASN A 183 -10.47 -6.61 9.97
CA ASN A 183 -9.39 -7.47 9.53
C ASN A 183 -8.46 -6.76 8.53
N ILE A 184 -7.23 -7.26 8.43
CA ILE A 184 -6.29 -6.95 7.35
C ILE A 184 -6.19 -8.14 6.40
N GLY A 185 -5.85 -7.89 5.14
CA GLY A 185 -5.71 -8.95 4.14
C GLY A 185 -4.57 -8.66 3.17
N SER A 186 -4.21 -9.68 2.39
CA SER A 186 -3.20 -9.53 1.35
C SER A 186 -3.42 -10.46 0.16
N LEU A 187 -2.77 -10.14 -0.96
CA LEU A 187 -2.68 -11.02 -2.12
C LEU A 187 -1.90 -12.30 -1.86
N LEU A 188 -0.94 -12.28 -0.92
CA LEU A 188 -0.14 -13.45 -0.56
C LEU A 188 -1.02 -14.67 -0.21
N PRO A 189 -1.01 -15.74 -1.03
CA PRO A 189 -1.85 -16.92 -0.79
C PRO A 189 -1.59 -17.62 0.55
N TYR A 190 -0.36 -17.48 1.08
CA TYR A 190 0.05 -18.06 2.36
C TYR A 190 -0.82 -17.62 3.54
N TYR A 191 -1.38 -16.41 3.49
CA TYR A 191 -2.29 -15.88 4.52
C TYR A 191 -3.76 -15.87 4.11
N LYS A 192 -4.11 -16.64 3.06
CA LYS A 192 -5.50 -16.81 2.66
C LYS A 192 -6.32 -17.36 3.82
N ASN A 193 -7.47 -16.72 4.09
CA ASN A 193 -8.41 -17.07 5.16
C ASN A 193 -7.86 -16.90 6.60
N VAL A 194 -6.76 -16.18 6.80
CA VAL A 194 -6.32 -15.81 8.15
C VAL A 194 -7.11 -14.60 8.64
N ASP A 195 -7.79 -14.76 9.78
CA ASP A 195 -8.36 -13.65 10.54
C ASP A 195 -7.31 -13.13 11.53
N PHE A 196 -6.70 -12.00 11.20
CA PHE A 196 -5.66 -11.34 12.01
C PHE A 196 -6.22 -10.59 13.21
N THR A 197 -7.56 -10.51 13.36
CA THR A 197 -8.15 -10.08 14.62
C THR A 197 -8.02 -11.15 15.70
N PHE A 198 -7.82 -12.41 15.29
CA PHE A 198 -7.74 -13.57 16.18
C PHE A 198 -8.94 -13.68 17.14
N THR A 199 -10.11 -13.22 16.70
CA THR A 199 -11.32 -13.19 17.54
C THR A 199 -11.86 -14.60 17.79
N ASN A 200 -11.83 -15.45 16.75
CA ASN A 200 -12.39 -16.81 16.81
C ASN A 200 -11.33 -17.91 16.87
N LYS A 201 -10.08 -17.60 16.50
CA LYS A 201 -8.94 -18.54 16.47
C LYS A 201 -7.70 -17.83 16.97
N THR A 202 -6.93 -18.52 17.80
CA THR A 202 -5.57 -18.16 18.17
C THR A 202 -4.59 -18.44 17.02
N PRO A 203 -3.41 -17.81 17.00
CA PRO A 203 -2.39 -18.09 15.99
C PRO A 203 -2.04 -19.58 15.85
N GLY A 204 -1.98 -20.32 16.97
CA GLY A 204 -1.61 -21.75 16.97
C GLY A 204 -2.60 -22.66 16.24
N GLU A 205 -3.82 -22.19 15.97
CA GLU A 205 -4.87 -22.96 15.30
C GLU A 205 -4.83 -22.86 13.77
N TYR A 206 -3.99 -22.00 13.19
CA TYR A 206 -3.93 -21.80 11.74
C TYR A 206 -3.05 -22.82 10.98
N ASN A 207 -2.38 -23.76 11.67
CA ASN A 207 -1.47 -24.76 11.08
C ASN A 207 -0.47 -24.17 10.04
N ILE A 208 -0.01 -22.94 10.29
CA ILE A 208 1.01 -22.23 9.51
C ILE A 208 2.00 -21.56 10.46
N ASN A 209 3.17 -21.21 9.95
CA ASN A 209 4.13 -20.38 10.67
C ASN A 209 3.90 -18.91 10.29
N PHE A 210 3.79 -18.03 11.28
CA PHE A 210 3.70 -16.60 11.01
C PHE A 210 5.10 -16.05 10.70
N LEU A 211 5.25 -15.52 9.48
CA LEU A 211 6.53 -15.18 8.87
C LEU A 211 6.92 -13.72 9.14
N ASP A 212 8.22 -13.45 9.10
CA ASP A 212 8.78 -12.10 9.00
C ASP A 212 8.70 -11.60 7.54
N ASP A 213 9.43 -10.54 7.20
CA ASP A 213 9.48 -9.96 5.87
C ASP A 213 9.97 -10.99 4.83
N ILE A 214 9.05 -11.40 3.96
CA ILE A 214 9.29 -12.39 2.91
C ILE A 214 9.74 -11.77 1.57
N MET A 215 9.86 -10.45 1.47
CA MET A 215 10.19 -9.77 0.21
C MET A 215 11.69 -9.78 -0.08
N PHE A 216 12.23 -10.99 -0.27
CA PHE A 216 13.64 -11.26 -0.61
C PHE A 216 13.78 -12.41 -1.62
N PRO A 217 14.86 -12.44 -2.42
CA PRO A 217 15.02 -13.40 -3.52
C PRO A 217 14.86 -14.89 -3.15
N GLN A 218 15.27 -15.30 -1.94
CA GLN A 218 15.18 -16.70 -1.50
C GLN A 218 13.75 -17.22 -1.33
N PHE A 219 12.76 -16.33 -1.20
CA PHE A 219 11.35 -16.70 -1.05
C PHE A 219 10.57 -16.66 -2.39
N ARG A 220 11.20 -16.16 -3.46
CA ARG A 220 10.61 -16.12 -4.79
C ARG A 220 10.45 -17.54 -5.33
N ASN A 221 9.30 -17.83 -5.94
CA ASN A 221 8.87 -19.14 -6.44
C ASN A 221 8.74 -20.24 -5.38
N SER A 222 8.82 -19.89 -4.09
CA SER A 222 8.54 -20.82 -2.97
C SER A 222 7.36 -20.36 -2.12
N LEU A 223 7.30 -19.08 -1.76
CA LEU A 223 6.19 -18.47 -1.02
C LEU A 223 5.32 -17.54 -1.87
N TRP A 224 5.92 -16.93 -2.89
CA TRP A 224 5.26 -15.98 -3.78
C TRP A 224 5.99 -15.94 -5.12
N ASN A 225 5.27 -15.56 -6.16
CA ASN A 225 5.86 -15.05 -7.39
C ASN A 225 5.27 -13.67 -7.72
N GLU A 226 5.86 -12.98 -8.69
CA GLU A 226 5.45 -11.62 -9.05
C GLU A 226 3.99 -11.51 -9.53
N TYR A 227 3.47 -12.54 -10.20
CA TYR A 227 2.08 -12.57 -10.67
C TYR A 227 1.08 -12.78 -9.54
N ASP A 228 1.48 -13.45 -8.45
CA ASP A 228 0.63 -13.59 -7.25
C ASP A 228 0.42 -12.24 -6.56
N LEU A 229 1.44 -11.38 -6.58
CA LEU A 229 1.49 -10.16 -5.76
C LEU A 229 1.16 -8.88 -6.53
N VAL A 230 1.14 -8.94 -7.87
CA VAL A 230 0.99 -7.84 -8.83
C VAL A 230 2.14 -6.82 -8.77
N PHE A 231 2.51 -6.37 -7.58
CA PHE A 231 3.68 -5.55 -7.32
C PHE A 231 4.56 -6.21 -6.26
N ILE A 232 5.88 -6.06 -6.43
CA ILE A 232 6.89 -6.53 -5.48
C ILE A 232 7.81 -5.38 -5.05
N LYS A 233 8.56 -5.55 -3.96
CA LYS A 233 9.64 -4.64 -3.56
C LYS A 233 10.83 -4.77 -4.52
N GLY A 234 10.77 -4.09 -5.65
CA GLY A 234 11.79 -4.08 -6.71
C GLY A 234 13.14 -3.50 -6.28
N ASN A 235 13.19 -2.76 -5.17
CA ASN A 235 14.45 -2.35 -4.55
C ASN A 235 15.17 -3.48 -3.81
N ARG A 236 14.54 -4.65 -3.62
CA ARG A 236 15.11 -5.83 -2.95
C ARG A 236 15.16 -7.06 -3.84
N VAL A 237 14.23 -7.17 -4.77
CA VAL A 237 14.10 -8.30 -5.69
C VAL A 237 14.29 -7.77 -7.10
N ASN A 238 15.39 -8.15 -7.73
CA ASN A 238 15.63 -7.81 -9.12
C ASN A 238 15.10 -8.94 -10.01
N ILE A 239 14.09 -8.65 -10.82
CA ILE A 239 13.64 -9.57 -11.87
C ILE A 239 14.37 -9.12 -13.13
N ALA A 240 15.37 -9.90 -13.55
CA ALA A 240 15.95 -9.69 -14.87
C ALA A 240 14.84 -9.85 -15.90
N SER A 241 14.58 -8.77 -16.64
CA SER A 241 13.72 -8.76 -17.83
C SER A 241 14.32 -9.59 -18.95
#